data_AF-A0A0R0GRJ6-F1
#
_entry.id   AF-A0A0R0GRJ6-F1
#
_cell.length_a   1.000
_cell.length_b   1.000
_cell.length_c   1.000
_cell.angle_alpha   90.00
_cell.angle_beta   90.00
_cell.angle_gamma   90.00
#
_symmetry.space_group_name_H-M   'P 1'
#
loop_
_entity.id
_entity.type
_entity.pdbx_description
1 polymer ?
#
loop_
_entity_poly.entity_id
_entity_poly.type
_entity_poly.pdbx_seq_one_letter_code
_entity_poly.pdbx_strand_id
1 'polypeptide(L)'
;MTVMMPAPIDQQEDEDVLVPDADLPENNHQPMEVVAQPENANTVESQPVEDPPSSRFTWRIDNFSRLNTKKLYSEIFVVGGYKWRVLIFPKGNNVDYLSMYLDVADSASLPYGWSRYAQFSLAVVNQMHNKYSVRKDTQHQFNARESDWGFTSFMPLGELYDPSRGYLVHDTLIVEAEVLVRRIVDYWTYDSKKETGYVGLKNQGATCYMNSLLQTLYHIPYFRKAVYHMPTTENDMPTGSIPLALQSLFYKLQYSDTSVATKELTKSFGWDTYDSFMQHDVQELNRVLCEKLEDKMKGTVVEGTIQKLFEGHHMNYIECINVDYKSTRKESFYDLQLDVKGCRDVYASFDKYVEVESLEGDNKYHAEQYGLQDAKKGVLFIDFPPVLQLQLKRFEYDFMRDTMVKINDRYEFPLQLDLDREDGKYLSPDADRSVRNLYTLHR
;
A
#
# COMPACT_ATOMS: atom_id res chain seq x y z
N MET A 1 9.45 33.80 -15.19
CA MET A 1 10.79 33.87 -15.82
C MET A 1 11.17 32.45 -16.17
N THR A 2 10.86 32.08 -17.42
CA THR A 2 11.83 31.73 -18.50
C THR A 2 12.31 30.28 -18.28
N VAL A 3 12.08 29.28 -19.16
CA VAL A 3 12.00 29.24 -20.63
C VAL A 3 11.20 27.98 -21.05
N MET A 4 10.42 28.06 -22.14
CA MET A 4 9.80 26.93 -22.87
C MET A 4 10.67 26.52 -24.09
N MET A 5 10.38 25.30 -24.60
CA MET A 5 10.53 24.80 -25.99
C MET A 5 11.88 24.13 -26.40
N PRO A 6 11.94 23.35 -27.50
CA PRO A 6 10.95 22.45 -28.15
C PRO A 6 11.55 21.07 -28.61
N ALA A 7 10.72 20.22 -29.22
CA ALA A 7 11.09 18.96 -29.88
C ALA A 7 11.89 19.13 -31.21
N PRO A 8 12.64 18.09 -31.65
CA PRO A 8 12.93 17.79 -33.07
C PRO A 8 12.38 16.40 -33.48
N ILE A 9 11.57 16.27 -34.53
CA ILE A 9 11.86 15.99 -35.97
C ILE A 9 12.56 14.63 -36.22
N ASP A 10 11.85 13.82 -37.02
CA ASP A 10 12.19 12.50 -37.57
C ASP A 10 13.60 12.38 -38.19
N GLN A 11 14.27 11.27 -37.86
CA GLN A 11 15.17 10.56 -38.76
C GLN A 11 14.89 9.06 -38.65
N GLN A 12 14.62 8.45 -39.81
CA GLN A 12 14.60 7.01 -40.03
C GLN A 12 16.00 6.44 -39.83
N GLU A 13 16.12 5.33 -39.10
CA GLU A 13 16.74 4.06 -39.52
C GLU A 13 17.13 3.22 -38.30
N ASP A 14 16.91 1.92 -38.47
CA ASP A 14 17.41 0.77 -37.73
C ASP A 14 16.72 0.28 -36.44
N GLU A 15 16.17 -0.92 -36.61
CA GLU A 15 15.67 -1.86 -35.61
C GLU A 15 16.79 -2.22 -34.63
N ASP A 16 16.64 -1.85 -33.36
CA ASP A 16 17.32 -2.54 -32.27
C ASP A 16 16.46 -2.53 -31.00
N VAL A 17 16.23 -3.75 -30.49
CA VAL A 17 15.51 -4.04 -29.26
C VAL A 17 16.39 -3.58 -28.09
N LEU A 18 16.09 -2.40 -27.55
CA LEU A 18 16.76 -1.88 -26.35
C LEU A 18 16.15 -2.46 -25.07
N VAL A 19 16.89 -3.40 -24.49
CA VAL A 19 16.81 -3.79 -23.07
C VAL A 19 17.53 -2.72 -22.25
N PRO A 20 16.92 -2.16 -21.19
CA PRO A 20 17.67 -1.53 -20.13
C PRO A 20 17.71 -2.47 -18.90
N ASP A 21 18.86 -3.08 -18.66
CA ASP A 21 19.29 -3.46 -17.31
C ASP A 21 19.53 -2.16 -16.53
N ALA A 22 18.74 -1.90 -15.50
CA ALA A 22 19.09 -1.00 -14.41
C ALA A 22 18.21 -1.29 -13.19
N ASP A 23 18.86 -1.81 -12.15
CA ASP A 23 18.35 -1.95 -10.79
C ASP A 23 17.75 -0.62 -10.28
N LEU A 24 16.42 -0.56 -10.20
CA LEU A 24 15.67 0.34 -9.35
C LEU A 24 14.60 -0.51 -8.66
N PRO A 25 14.41 -0.40 -7.32
CA PRO A 25 13.36 -1.15 -6.67
C PRO A 25 12.01 -0.67 -7.21
N GLU A 26 11.37 -1.52 -8.02
CA GLU A 26 10.02 -1.29 -8.52
C GLU A 26 9.09 -0.99 -7.33
N ASN A 27 8.60 0.24 -7.30
CA ASN A 27 7.59 0.67 -6.35
C ASN A 27 6.24 0.06 -6.78
N ASN A 28 6.10 -1.24 -6.52
CA ASN A 28 4.91 -2.01 -6.88
C ASN A 28 3.78 -1.66 -5.89
N HIS A 29 2.95 -0.69 -6.29
CA HIS A 29 1.67 -0.42 -5.65
C HIS A 29 0.67 -1.49 -6.10
N GLN A 30 0.57 -2.59 -5.36
CA GLN A 30 -0.56 -3.51 -5.47
C GLN A 30 -1.79 -2.88 -4.78
N PRO A 31 -2.95 -2.81 -5.45
CA PRO A 31 -4.18 -2.44 -4.78
C PRO A 31 -4.59 -3.54 -3.79
N MET A 32 -4.95 -3.13 -2.59
CA MET A 32 -5.41 -3.98 -1.50
C MET A 32 -6.76 -4.63 -1.87
N GLU A 33 -6.82 -5.95 -1.99
CA GLU A 33 -8.08 -6.67 -2.18
C GLU A 33 -8.88 -6.69 -0.87
N VAL A 34 -10.07 -6.11 -0.89
CA VAL A 34 -11.06 -6.18 0.18
C VAL A 34 -12.06 -7.27 -0.17
N VAL A 35 -12.02 -8.40 0.52
CA VAL A 35 -13.06 -9.44 0.42
C VAL A 35 -14.30 -8.95 1.18
N ALA A 36 -15.39 -8.65 0.46
CA ALA A 36 -16.66 -8.24 1.07
C ALA A 36 -17.53 -9.46 1.41
N GLN A 37 -18.02 -9.53 2.66
CA GLN A 37 -19.17 -10.36 3.07
C GLN A 37 -20.42 -9.47 3.14
N PRO A 38 -21.63 -9.98 2.86
CA PRO A 38 -22.80 -9.14 2.67
C PRO A 38 -23.59 -9.01 3.97
N GLU A 39 -23.68 -7.83 4.59
CA GLU A 39 -24.77 -7.52 5.53
C GLU A 39 -25.28 -6.07 5.44
N ASN A 40 -26.60 -5.99 5.58
CA ASN A 40 -27.53 -4.88 5.36
C ASN A 40 -27.26 -3.61 6.21
N ALA A 41 -27.33 -2.42 5.59
CA ALA A 41 -28.32 -1.36 5.89
C ALA A 41 -27.90 0.05 5.41
N ASN A 42 -28.89 0.78 4.88
CA ASN A 42 -29.01 2.23 4.66
C ASN A 42 -28.49 2.85 3.33
N THR A 43 -29.39 2.76 2.35
CA THR A 43 -29.68 3.65 1.22
C THR A 43 -28.97 5.01 1.13
N VAL A 44 -28.01 5.09 0.21
CA VAL A 44 -27.86 6.20 -0.75
C VAL A 44 -27.71 5.51 -2.11
N GLU A 45 -28.53 5.88 -3.10
CA GLU A 45 -28.53 5.27 -4.44
C GLU A 45 -27.19 5.52 -5.16
N SER A 46 -26.19 4.68 -4.92
CA SER A 46 -25.04 4.51 -5.80
C SER A 46 -25.40 3.51 -6.89
N GLN A 47 -25.27 3.90 -8.15
CA GLN A 47 -25.40 2.98 -9.28
C GLN A 47 -24.53 1.73 -9.04
N PRO A 48 -25.00 0.52 -9.40
CA PRO A 48 -24.19 -0.67 -9.26
C PRO A 48 -22.91 -0.48 -10.08
N VAL A 49 -21.75 -0.54 -9.40
CA VAL A 49 -20.45 -0.59 -10.06
C VAL A 49 -20.45 -1.87 -10.86
N GLU A 50 -20.63 -1.78 -12.19
CA GLU A 50 -20.50 -2.94 -13.07
C GLU A 50 -19.10 -3.54 -12.88
N ASP A 51 -19.03 -4.83 -12.57
CA ASP A 51 -17.75 -5.53 -12.45
C ASP A 51 -16.94 -5.29 -13.73
N PRO A 52 -15.63 -4.98 -13.60
CA PRO A 52 -14.82 -4.71 -14.77
C PRO A 52 -14.85 -5.92 -15.71
N PRO A 53 -15.00 -5.73 -17.03
CA PRO A 53 -15.10 -6.83 -17.97
C PRO A 53 -13.85 -7.72 -17.87
N SER A 54 -14.08 -8.97 -17.52
CA SER A 54 -13.06 -10.01 -17.38
C SER A 54 -13.29 -11.14 -18.37
N SER A 55 -12.23 -11.79 -18.83
CA SER A 55 -12.34 -12.99 -19.65
C SER A 55 -11.12 -13.88 -19.46
N ARG A 56 -11.35 -15.19 -19.57
CA ARG A 56 -10.30 -16.21 -19.64
C ARG A 56 -10.20 -16.74 -21.07
N PHE A 57 -9.01 -16.64 -21.64
CA PHE A 57 -8.65 -17.19 -22.93
C PHE A 57 -7.71 -18.38 -22.76
N THR A 58 -7.99 -19.50 -23.43
CA THR A 58 -7.15 -20.71 -23.39
C THR A 58 -6.60 -20.98 -24.78
N TRP A 59 -5.28 -21.13 -24.89
CA TRP A 59 -4.58 -21.38 -26.13
C TRP A 59 -3.84 -22.72 -26.07
N ARG A 60 -4.23 -23.63 -26.96
CA ARG A 60 -3.60 -24.93 -27.15
C ARG A 60 -2.63 -24.88 -28.32
N ILE A 61 -1.39 -25.30 -28.10
CA ILE A 61 -0.32 -25.29 -29.10
C ILE A 61 0.17 -26.72 -29.29
N ASP A 62 -0.25 -27.37 -30.37
CA ASP A 62 0.18 -28.73 -30.70
C ASP A 62 1.55 -28.72 -31.41
N ASN A 63 2.28 -29.85 -31.30
CA ASN A 63 3.63 -30.03 -31.82
C ASN A 63 4.63 -28.96 -31.31
N PHE A 64 4.52 -28.55 -30.05
CA PHE A 64 5.24 -27.42 -29.46
C PHE A 64 6.77 -27.56 -29.57
N SER A 65 7.30 -28.77 -29.34
CA SER A 65 8.74 -29.04 -29.44
C SER A 65 9.29 -28.88 -30.86
N ARG A 66 8.43 -28.95 -31.88
CA ARG A 66 8.81 -28.83 -33.30
C ARG A 66 8.75 -27.40 -33.84
N LEU A 67 8.34 -26.43 -33.02
CA LEU A 67 8.25 -25.04 -33.43
C LEU A 67 9.64 -24.48 -33.74
N ASN A 68 9.79 -23.93 -34.94
CA ASN A 68 11.05 -23.32 -35.42
C ASN A 68 10.98 -21.79 -35.50
N THR A 69 9.89 -21.18 -35.03
CA THR A 69 9.73 -19.73 -35.04
C THR A 69 10.33 -19.09 -33.78
N LYS A 70 10.87 -17.87 -33.92
CA LYS A 70 11.38 -17.08 -32.79
C LYS A 70 10.25 -16.67 -31.83
N LYS A 71 9.12 -16.24 -32.40
CA LYS A 71 7.92 -15.83 -31.67
C LYS A 71 6.66 -16.43 -32.29
N LEU A 72 5.61 -16.57 -31.49
CA LEU A 72 4.30 -17.05 -31.89
C LEU A 72 3.21 -16.20 -31.24
N TYR A 73 2.17 -15.88 -32.01
CA TYR A 73 0.99 -15.17 -31.51
C TYR A 73 -0.20 -16.13 -31.45
N SER A 74 -1.04 -15.97 -30.43
CA SER A 74 -2.34 -16.63 -30.37
C SER A 74 -3.35 -16.01 -31.32
N GLU A 75 -4.53 -16.62 -31.40
CA GLU A 75 -5.72 -15.96 -31.92
C GLU A 75 -6.07 -14.71 -31.09
N ILE A 76 -6.79 -13.78 -31.72
CA ILE A 76 -7.25 -12.54 -31.07
C ILE A 76 -8.50 -12.84 -30.25
N PHE A 77 -8.52 -12.37 -29.01
CA PHE A 77 -9.69 -12.40 -28.13
C PHE A 77 -10.05 -10.98 -27.67
N VAL A 78 -11.33 -10.75 -27.35
CA VAL A 78 -11.85 -9.41 -27.03
C VAL A 78 -12.27 -9.34 -25.57
N VAL A 79 -11.73 -8.36 -24.84
CA VAL A 79 -12.08 -8.09 -23.43
C VAL A 79 -12.22 -6.58 -23.26
N GLY A 80 -13.33 -6.14 -22.65
CA GLY A 80 -13.61 -4.71 -22.46
C GLY A 80 -13.71 -3.89 -23.76
N GLY A 81 -14.02 -4.54 -24.89
CA GLY A 81 -14.05 -3.92 -26.22
C GLY A 81 -12.68 -3.81 -26.91
N TYR A 82 -11.61 -4.28 -26.26
CA TYR A 82 -10.24 -4.23 -26.78
C TYR A 82 -9.78 -5.58 -27.30
N LYS A 83 -8.97 -5.57 -28.36
CA LYS A 83 -8.42 -6.78 -29.00
C LYS A 83 -7.07 -7.13 -28.37
N TRP A 84 -7.01 -8.31 -27.78
CA TRP A 84 -5.83 -8.86 -27.11
C TRP A 84 -5.36 -10.12 -27.83
N ARG A 85 -4.07 -10.43 -27.70
CA ARG A 85 -3.49 -11.72 -28.09
C ARG A 85 -2.35 -12.08 -27.15
N VAL A 86 -2.06 -13.36 -27.01
CA VAL A 86 -0.87 -13.84 -26.29
C VAL A 86 0.30 -13.91 -27.26
N LEU A 87 1.45 -13.40 -26.83
CA LEU A 87 2.73 -13.51 -27.53
C LEU A 87 3.67 -14.40 -26.71
N ILE A 88 4.23 -15.44 -27.33
CA ILE A 88 5.25 -16.28 -26.70
C ILE A 88 6.53 -16.34 -27.52
N PHE A 89 7.64 -16.58 -26.82
CA PHE A 89 8.92 -16.97 -27.39
C PHE A 89 9.24 -18.39 -26.91
N PRO A 90 8.90 -19.44 -27.69
CA PRO A 90 8.95 -20.84 -27.25
C PRO A 90 10.34 -21.30 -26.82
N LYS A 91 11.39 -20.77 -27.45
CA LYS A 91 12.81 -21.06 -27.18
C LYS A 91 13.50 -19.94 -26.41
N GLY A 92 12.72 -18.98 -25.90
CA GLY A 92 13.18 -17.84 -25.12
C GLY A 92 13.47 -16.56 -25.92
N ASN A 93 13.50 -15.46 -25.17
CA ASN A 93 13.78 -14.11 -25.66
C ASN A 93 15.08 -13.60 -25.02
N ASN A 94 16.23 -14.03 -25.56
CA ASN A 94 17.57 -13.80 -25.01
C ASN A 94 17.81 -14.40 -23.61
N VAL A 95 16.98 -15.34 -23.19
CA VAL A 95 17.07 -16.09 -21.93
C VAL A 95 16.63 -17.55 -22.13
N ASP A 96 17.11 -18.48 -21.29
CA ASP A 96 16.74 -19.91 -21.36
C ASP A 96 15.39 -20.23 -20.66
N TYR A 97 14.40 -19.36 -20.89
CA TYR A 97 13.06 -19.45 -20.32
C TYR A 97 12.02 -19.35 -21.43
N LEU A 98 10.86 -19.99 -21.26
CA LEU A 98 9.68 -19.60 -22.02
C LEU A 98 9.36 -18.15 -21.66
N SER A 99 9.28 -17.28 -22.66
CA SER A 99 8.83 -15.90 -22.47
C SER A 99 7.39 -15.77 -22.93
N MET A 100 6.56 -15.05 -22.18
CA MET A 100 5.12 -14.92 -22.45
C MET A 100 4.60 -13.54 -22.08
N TYR A 101 3.83 -12.96 -22.99
CA TYR A 101 3.32 -11.58 -22.92
C TYR A 101 1.87 -11.53 -23.36
N LEU A 102 1.15 -10.56 -22.82
CA LEU A 102 -0.12 -10.10 -23.37
C LEU A 102 0.17 -8.93 -24.31
N ASP A 103 -0.40 -8.93 -25.51
CA ASP A 103 -0.17 -7.91 -26.54
C ASP A 103 -1.49 -7.32 -27.02
N VAL A 104 -1.47 -6.02 -27.29
CA VAL A 104 -2.57 -5.28 -27.92
C VAL A 104 -2.54 -5.57 -29.42
N ALA A 105 -3.42 -6.47 -29.86
CA ALA A 105 -3.37 -7.07 -31.19
C ALA A 105 -3.52 -6.06 -32.35
N ASP A 106 -4.19 -4.94 -32.09
CA ASP A 106 -4.44 -3.86 -33.04
C ASP A 106 -3.59 -2.60 -32.79
N SER A 107 -2.51 -2.69 -32.00
CA SER A 107 -1.69 -1.55 -31.56
C SER A 107 -1.26 -0.62 -32.69
N ALA A 108 -0.89 -1.19 -33.85
CA ALA A 108 -0.43 -0.45 -35.03
C ALA A 108 -1.54 0.34 -35.76
N SER A 109 -2.83 0.06 -35.51
CA SER A 109 -3.95 0.77 -36.14
C SER A 109 -4.68 1.73 -35.19
N LEU A 110 -4.24 1.83 -33.93
CA LEU A 110 -4.83 2.71 -32.94
C LEU A 110 -4.37 4.16 -33.11
N PRO A 111 -5.23 5.15 -32.80
CA PRO A 111 -4.89 6.55 -32.94
C PRO A 111 -3.73 6.96 -32.01
N TYR A 112 -2.98 7.98 -32.42
CA TYR A 112 -1.91 8.54 -31.60
C TYR A 112 -2.40 8.90 -30.19
N GLY A 113 -1.63 8.50 -29.16
CA GLY A 113 -1.96 8.76 -27.76
C GLY A 113 -2.94 7.75 -27.12
N TRP A 114 -3.27 6.65 -27.81
CA TRP A 114 -4.08 5.59 -27.21
C TRP A 114 -3.40 5.00 -25.96
N SER A 115 -4.22 4.61 -24.98
CA SER A 115 -3.77 3.84 -23.84
C SER A 115 -4.85 2.86 -23.39
N ARG A 116 -4.45 1.70 -22.89
CA ARG A 116 -5.34 0.68 -22.32
C ARG A 116 -4.73 0.15 -21.03
N TYR A 117 -5.52 0.06 -19.96
CA TYR A 117 -5.06 -0.51 -18.71
C TYR A 117 -5.72 -1.87 -18.51
N ALA A 118 -4.91 -2.88 -18.18
CA ALA A 118 -5.41 -4.20 -17.84
C ALA A 118 -4.64 -4.78 -16.65
N GLN A 119 -5.37 -5.44 -15.77
CA GLN A 119 -4.82 -6.43 -14.85
C GLN A 119 -4.96 -7.79 -15.52
N PHE A 120 -3.92 -8.60 -15.54
CA PHE A 120 -3.97 -9.87 -16.23
C PHE A 120 -3.06 -10.92 -15.59
N SER A 121 -3.42 -12.18 -15.82
CA SER A 121 -2.60 -13.31 -15.44
C SER A 121 -2.30 -14.17 -16.67
N LEU A 122 -1.08 -14.71 -16.71
CA LEU A 122 -0.63 -15.62 -17.73
C LEU A 122 -0.23 -16.93 -17.05
N ALA A 123 -0.64 -18.06 -17.62
CA ALA A 123 -0.41 -19.36 -17.03
C ALA A 123 0.01 -20.41 -18.05
N VAL A 124 0.90 -21.31 -17.63
CA VAL A 124 1.17 -22.60 -18.28
C VAL A 124 0.47 -23.68 -17.46
N VAL A 125 -0.49 -24.36 -18.09
CA VAL A 125 -1.33 -25.36 -17.42
C VAL A 125 -0.56 -26.67 -17.27
N ASN A 126 -0.54 -27.18 -16.04
CA ASN A 126 -0.08 -28.54 -15.79
C ASN A 126 -1.20 -29.53 -16.13
N GLN A 127 -0.99 -30.32 -17.17
CA GLN A 127 -2.01 -31.20 -17.75
C GLN A 127 -2.19 -32.52 -16.99
N MET A 128 -1.31 -32.83 -16.03
CA MET A 128 -1.44 -34.00 -15.15
C MET A 128 -2.10 -33.62 -13.81
N HIS A 129 -1.73 -32.46 -13.27
CA HIS A 129 -2.18 -31.98 -11.97
C HIS A 129 -2.33 -30.46 -11.98
N ASN A 130 -3.55 -29.95 -12.19
CA ASN A 130 -3.81 -28.51 -12.33
C ASN A 130 -3.30 -27.64 -11.16
N LYS A 131 -3.14 -28.20 -9.95
CA LYS A 131 -2.57 -27.51 -8.79
C LYS A 131 -1.09 -27.10 -8.97
N TYR A 132 -0.38 -27.71 -9.92
CA TYR A 132 1.00 -27.40 -10.28
C TYR A 132 1.10 -26.53 -11.54
N SER A 133 -0.02 -25.99 -12.03
CA SER A 133 0.01 -24.98 -13.09
C SER A 133 0.79 -23.75 -12.60
N VAL A 134 1.67 -23.23 -13.46
CA VAL A 134 2.46 -22.04 -13.12
C VAL A 134 1.74 -20.82 -13.67
N ARG A 135 1.44 -19.88 -12.79
CA ARG A 135 0.73 -18.65 -13.10
C ARG A 135 1.50 -17.45 -12.57
N LYS A 136 1.51 -16.37 -13.33
CA LYS A 136 2.02 -15.07 -12.90
C LYS A 136 1.01 -13.99 -13.21
N ASP A 137 0.80 -13.10 -12.25
CA ASP A 137 -0.15 -11.99 -12.30
C ASP A 137 0.60 -10.67 -12.44
N THR A 138 0.08 -9.74 -13.23
CA THR A 138 0.63 -8.40 -13.39
C THR A 138 -0.45 -7.42 -13.84
N GLN A 139 -0.09 -6.16 -13.94
CA GLN A 139 -0.95 -5.10 -14.44
C GLN A 139 -0.10 -4.13 -15.26
N HIS A 140 -0.67 -3.58 -16.32
CA HIS A 140 0.08 -2.67 -17.18
C HIS A 140 -0.81 -1.67 -17.89
N GLN A 141 -0.23 -0.50 -18.18
CA GLN A 141 -0.83 0.54 -19.01
C GLN A 141 -0.21 0.49 -20.41
N PHE A 142 -0.82 -0.31 -21.27
CA PHE A 142 -0.44 -0.48 -22.66
C PHE A 142 -0.58 0.82 -23.44
N ASN A 143 0.38 1.08 -24.32
CA ASN A 143 0.43 2.26 -25.17
C ASN A 143 1.24 1.96 -26.45
N ALA A 144 1.42 2.96 -27.32
CA ALA A 144 2.12 2.76 -28.59
C ALA A 144 3.61 2.36 -28.45
N ARG A 145 4.27 2.68 -27.33
CA ARG A 145 5.66 2.29 -27.04
C ARG A 145 5.75 0.91 -26.39
N GLU A 146 4.76 0.59 -25.56
CA GLU A 146 4.66 -0.64 -24.78
C GLU A 146 3.33 -1.32 -25.11
N SER A 147 3.24 -1.90 -26.32
CA SER A 147 2.01 -2.56 -26.78
C SER A 147 1.84 -3.97 -26.21
N ASP A 148 2.93 -4.55 -25.71
CA ASP A 148 2.96 -5.83 -25.04
C ASP A 148 3.62 -5.73 -23.66
N TRP A 149 3.21 -6.61 -22.75
CA TRP A 149 3.74 -6.68 -21.38
C TRP A 149 3.62 -8.10 -20.84
N GLY A 150 4.58 -8.51 -20.01
CA GLY A 150 4.60 -9.86 -19.48
C GLY A 150 5.93 -10.22 -18.85
N PHE A 151 6.37 -11.46 -19.09
CA PHE A 151 7.48 -12.06 -18.36
C PHE A 151 8.49 -12.67 -19.32
N THR A 152 9.66 -12.04 -19.44
CA THR A 152 10.81 -12.57 -20.19
C THR A 152 11.25 -13.93 -19.64
N SER A 153 11.28 -14.06 -18.31
CA SER A 153 11.58 -15.31 -17.60
C SER A 153 10.30 -15.91 -16.98
N PHE A 154 9.37 -16.41 -17.81
CA PHE A 154 8.12 -16.98 -17.30
C PHE A 154 8.35 -18.35 -16.63
N MET A 155 8.90 -19.32 -17.37
CA MET A 155 9.16 -20.69 -16.90
C MET A 155 10.49 -21.20 -17.47
N PRO A 156 11.37 -21.83 -16.68
CA PRO A 156 12.61 -22.42 -17.20
C PRO A 156 12.31 -23.44 -18.29
N LEU A 157 13.01 -23.38 -19.43
CA LEU A 157 12.78 -24.35 -20.51
C LEU A 157 13.07 -25.79 -20.06
N GLY A 158 14.04 -25.99 -19.17
CA GLY A 158 14.33 -27.31 -18.59
C GLY A 158 13.14 -27.92 -17.83
N GLU A 159 12.34 -27.11 -17.14
CA GLU A 159 11.12 -27.59 -16.47
C GLU A 159 9.97 -27.82 -17.45
N LEU A 160 9.82 -26.92 -18.44
CA LEU A 160 8.77 -27.01 -19.45
C LEU A 160 8.87 -28.30 -20.28
N TYR A 161 10.10 -28.65 -20.68
CA TYR A 161 10.38 -29.81 -21.52
C TYR A 161 10.58 -31.13 -20.76
N ASP A 162 10.62 -31.10 -19.43
CA ASP A 162 10.71 -32.32 -18.60
C ASP A 162 9.37 -33.09 -18.66
N PRO A 163 9.33 -34.29 -19.27
CA PRO A 163 8.09 -35.06 -19.40
C PRO A 163 7.47 -35.45 -18.06
N SER A 164 8.25 -35.48 -16.98
CA SER A 164 7.76 -35.80 -15.64
C SER A 164 6.98 -34.66 -14.98
N ARG A 165 7.12 -33.43 -15.49
CA ARG A 165 6.49 -32.23 -14.93
C ARG A 165 5.07 -32.00 -15.45
N GLY A 166 4.69 -32.58 -16.58
CA GLY A 166 3.30 -32.55 -17.07
C GLY A 166 2.85 -31.27 -17.77
N TYR A 167 3.76 -30.36 -18.16
CA TYR A 167 3.42 -29.14 -18.91
C TYR A 167 3.25 -29.39 -20.41
N LEU A 168 4.07 -30.28 -20.98
CA LEU A 168 3.96 -30.77 -22.36
C LEU A 168 3.45 -32.21 -22.37
N VAL A 169 2.18 -32.41 -22.72
CA VAL A 169 1.57 -33.74 -22.85
C VAL A 169 1.20 -33.98 -24.31
N HIS A 170 1.65 -35.10 -24.89
CA HIS A 170 1.55 -35.38 -26.33
C HIS A 170 2.06 -34.22 -27.20
N ASP A 171 3.20 -33.62 -26.80
CA ASP A 171 3.81 -32.47 -27.47
C ASP A 171 2.87 -31.25 -27.61
N THR A 172 1.92 -31.11 -26.68
CA THR A 172 0.96 -30.01 -26.64
C THR A 172 1.23 -29.14 -25.42
N LEU A 173 1.36 -27.82 -25.62
CA LEU A 173 1.37 -26.82 -24.54
C LEU A 173 -0.03 -26.20 -24.40
N ILE A 174 -0.49 -25.96 -23.17
CA ILE A 174 -1.72 -25.20 -22.90
C ILE A 174 -1.35 -23.95 -22.11
N VAL A 175 -1.66 -22.80 -22.69
CA VAL A 175 -1.51 -21.48 -22.10
C VAL A 175 -2.87 -20.90 -21.76
N GLU A 176 -2.99 -20.23 -20.62
CA GLU A 176 -4.16 -19.44 -20.27
C GLU A 176 -3.78 -17.98 -20.05
N ALA A 177 -4.65 -17.08 -20.50
CA ALA A 177 -4.59 -15.66 -20.21
C ALA A 177 -5.92 -15.22 -19.60
N GLU A 178 -5.90 -14.69 -18.39
CA GLU A 178 -7.07 -14.03 -17.79
C GLU A 178 -6.82 -12.54 -17.81
N VAL A 179 -7.72 -11.79 -18.44
CA VAL A 179 -7.57 -10.34 -18.60
C VAL A 179 -8.77 -9.66 -17.97
N LEU A 180 -8.50 -8.67 -17.13
CA LEU A 180 -9.44 -7.77 -16.51
C LEU A 180 -9.14 -6.36 -17.00
N VAL A 181 -10.00 -5.86 -17.89
CA VAL A 181 -9.87 -4.50 -18.39
C VAL A 181 -10.56 -3.56 -17.41
N ARG A 182 -9.78 -2.72 -16.73
CA ARG A 182 -10.37 -1.58 -16.02
C ARG A 182 -10.48 -0.43 -17.00
N ARG A 183 -11.62 0.25 -17.01
CA ARG A 183 -11.72 1.53 -17.72
C ARG A 183 -10.61 2.43 -17.17
N ILE A 184 -9.73 2.90 -18.06
CA ILE A 184 -8.83 3.98 -17.69
C ILE A 184 -9.75 5.12 -17.29
N VAL A 185 -9.72 5.44 -16.01
CA VAL A 185 -10.13 6.74 -15.54
C VAL A 185 -9.21 7.70 -16.27
N ASP A 186 -9.71 8.39 -17.29
CA ASP A 186 -8.95 9.45 -17.93
C ASP A 186 -8.73 10.52 -16.84
N TYR A 187 -7.55 10.45 -16.21
CA TYR A 187 -7.21 11.29 -15.06
C TYR A 187 -7.32 12.79 -15.42
N TRP A 188 -7.26 13.15 -16.70
CA TRP A 188 -7.44 14.51 -17.18
C TRP A 188 -8.89 14.98 -17.11
N THR A 189 -9.85 14.06 -17.27
CA THR A 189 -11.29 14.36 -17.25
C THR A 189 -12.03 13.76 -16.05
N TYR A 190 -11.32 13.08 -15.15
CA TYR A 190 -11.93 12.46 -13.98
C TYR A 190 -12.43 13.49 -12.99
N ASP A 191 -13.75 13.59 -12.89
CA ASP A 191 -14.42 14.38 -11.88
C ASP A 191 -14.62 13.54 -10.61
N SER A 192 -13.61 13.54 -9.75
CA SER A 192 -13.66 12.83 -8.46
C SER A 192 -14.90 13.21 -7.65
N LYS A 193 -15.30 14.49 -7.68
CA LYS A 193 -16.44 14.99 -6.89
C LYS A 193 -17.73 14.33 -7.35
N LYS A 194 -17.94 14.26 -8.66
CA LYS A 194 -19.10 13.61 -9.27
C LYS A 194 -19.12 12.09 -9.04
N GLU A 195 -17.98 11.42 -9.19
CA GLU A 195 -17.91 9.95 -9.15
C GLU A 195 -17.88 9.39 -7.72
N THR A 196 -17.39 10.15 -6.74
CA THR A 196 -17.19 9.64 -5.35
C THR A 196 -17.86 10.49 -4.27
N GLY A 197 -18.27 11.72 -4.58
CA GLY A 197 -18.67 12.73 -3.59
C GLY A 197 -17.49 13.49 -2.95
N TYR A 198 -16.24 13.07 -3.20
CA TYR A 198 -15.03 13.60 -2.59
C TYR A 198 -14.04 14.16 -3.63
N VAL A 199 -13.13 15.03 -3.19
CA VAL A 199 -12.04 15.56 -4.03
C VAL A 199 -10.68 15.09 -3.51
N GLY A 200 -9.74 14.93 -4.45
CA GLY A 200 -8.35 14.60 -4.14
C GLY A 200 -7.52 15.79 -3.69
N LEU A 201 -6.26 15.52 -3.38
CA LEU A 201 -5.22 16.53 -3.13
C LEU A 201 -4.23 16.56 -4.30
N LYS A 202 -3.80 17.74 -4.71
CA LYS A 202 -2.75 17.89 -5.72
C LYS A 202 -1.41 17.49 -5.09
N ASN A 203 -0.70 16.55 -5.70
CA ASN A 203 0.65 16.18 -5.28
C ASN A 203 1.65 17.29 -5.68
N GLN A 204 2.50 17.71 -4.74
CA GLN A 204 3.54 18.71 -5.00
C GLN A 204 4.88 18.09 -5.46
N GLY A 205 4.92 16.78 -5.70
CA GLY A 205 6.10 16.02 -6.07
C GLY A 205 6.26 14.81 -5.16
N ALA A 206 6.89 15.00 -4.01
CA ALA A 206 7.12 13.95 -3.02
C ALA A 206 6.11 13.95 -1.85
N THR A 207 5.06 14.78 -1.89
CA THR A 207 4.14 14.96 -0.76
C THR A 207 2.99 13.94 -0.70
N CYS A 208 3.17 12.75 -1.27
CA CYS A 208 2.12 11.73 -1.32
C CYS A 208 1.76 11.20 0.07
N TYR A 209 2.77 10.95 0.92
CA TYR A 209 2.58 10.52 2.32
C TYR A 209 1.75 11.55 3.12
N MET A 210 2.06 12.84 2.95
CA MET A 210 1.32 13.93 3.57
C MET A 210 -0.12 14.00 3.05
N ASN A 211 -0.33 13.88 1.74
CA ASN A 211 -1.68 13.89 1.17
C ASN A 211 -2.53 12.73 1.71
N SER A 212 -1.96 11.52 1.82
CA SER A 212 -2.64 10.37 2.43
C SER A 212 -3.02 10.65 3.88
N LEU A 213 -2.09 11.18 4.68
CA LEU A 213 -2.35 11.54 6.08
C LEU A 213 -3.46 12.60 6.21
N LEU A 214 -3.42 13.65 5.39
CA LEU A 214 -4.41 14.73 5.43
C LEU A 214 -5.81 14.25 5.08
N GLN A 215 -5.93 13.35 4.10
CA GLN A 215 -7.21 12.70 3.80
C GLN A 215 -7.69 11.87 5.00
N THR A 216 -6.83 11.03 5.58
CA THR A 216 -7.16 10.24 6.77
C THR A 216 -7.69 11.11 7.91
N LEU A 217 -6.99 12.19 8.25
CA LEU A 217 -7.39 13.10 9.33
C LEU A 217 -8.67 13.89 9.00
N TYR A 218 -8.83 14.35 7.75
CA TYR A 218 -10.04 15.04 7.29
C TYR A 218 -11.30 14.17 7.41
N HIS A 219 -11.15 12.87 7.16
CA HIS A 219 -12.24 11.90 7.25
C HIS A 219 -12.55 11.44 8.68
N ILE A 220 -11.93 12.03 9.71
CA ILE A 220 -12.34 11.90 11.12
C ILE A 220 -13.24 13.11 11.47
N PRO A 221 -14.57 12.97 11.54
CA PRO A 221 -15.47 14.12 11.66
C PRO A 221 -15.25 14.96 12.93
N TYR A 222 -14.88 14.31 14.04
CA TYR A 222 -14.56 15.00 15.29
C TYR A 222 -13.30 15.86 15.15
N PHE A 223 -12.23 15.31 14.58
CA PHE A 223 -10.99 16.03 14.29
C PHE A 223 -11.25 17.23 13.36
N ARG A 224 -11.96 17.00 12.24
CA ARG A 224 -12.32 18.07 11.30
C ARG A 224 -13.11 19.19 11.97
N LYS A 225 -14.08 18.86 12.83
CA LYS A 225 -14.84 19.86 13.60
C LYS A 225 -13.94 20.64 14.55
N ALA A 226 -13.02 19.97 15.25
CA ALA A 226 -12.09 20.63 16.15
C ALA A 226 -11.18 21.61 15.41
N VAL A 227 -10.64 21.22 14.25
CA VAL A 227 -9.86 22.10 13.37
C VAL A 227 -10.64 23.36 13.01
N TYR A 228 -11.91 23.24 12.62
CA TYR A 228 -12.76 24.41 12.31
C TYR A 228 -13.02 25.35 13.51
N HIS A 229 -12.90 24.86 14.74
CA HIS A 229 -13.11 25.67 15.95
C HIS A 229 -11.79 26.16 16.59
N MET A 230 -10.64 25.87 15.99
CA MET A 230 -9.38 26.47 16.41
C MET A 230 -9.42 28.00 16.22
N PRO A 231 -8.90 28.77 17.18
CA PRO A 231 -8.88 30.22 17.05
C PRO A 231 -7.93 30.65 15.93
N THR A 232 -8.47 31.36 14.95
CA THR A 232 -7.74 32.07 13.91
C THR A 232 -8.29 33.49 13.84
N THR A 233 -7.44 34.44 13.46
CA THR A 233 -7.76 35.86 13.38
C THR A 233 -7.70 36.35 11.93
N GLU A 234 -8.36 37.46 11.64
CA GLU A 234 -8.31 38.09 10.30
C GLU A 234 -6.90 38.52 9.89
N ASN A 235 -5.98 38.68 10.85
CA ASN A 235 -4.58 39.04 10.61
C ASN A 235 -3.68 37.83 10.31
N ASP A 236 -4.18 36.60 10.52
CA ASP A 236 -3.39 35.40 10.25
C ASP A 236 -3.28 35.17 8.74
N MET A 237 -2.07 34.89 8.28
CA MET A 237 -1.82 34.44 6.91
C MET A 237 -1.75 32.90 6.92
N PRO A 238 -2.44 32.19 6.00
CA PRO A 238 -2.41 30.72 5.98
C PRO A 238 -0.98 30.16 5.95
N THR A 239 -0.07 30.79 5.20
CA THR A 239 1.33 30.37 5.09
C THR A 239 2.16 30.56 6.37
N GLY A 240 1.65 31.26 7.39
CA GLY A 240 2.30 31.45 8.68
C GLY A 240 1.52 30.87 9.87
N SER A 241 0.36 30.26 9.61
CA SER A 241 -0.53 29.72 10.64
C SER A 241 -1.03 28.34 10.24
N ILE A 242 -0.44 27.30 10.85
CA ILE A 242 -0.85 25.90 10.67
C ILE A 242 -2.37 25.72 10.87
N PRO A 243 -2.99 26.28 11.94
CA PRO A 243 -4.44 26.19 12.11
C PRO A 243 -5.22 26.74 10.91
N LEU A 244 -4.87 27.94 10.44
CA LEU A 244 -5.57 28.58 9.32
C LEU A 244 -5.33 27.87 7.99
N ALA A 245 -4.12 27.38 7.75
CA ALA A 245 -3.82 26.56 6.56
C ALA A 245 -4.65 25.28 6.55
N LEU A 246 -4.76 24.59 7.69
CA LEU A 246 -5.52 23.35 7.82
C LEU A 246 -7.03 23.61 7.71
N GLN A 247 -7.54 24.68 8.32
CA GLN A 247 -8.93 25.13 8.16
C GLN A 247 -9.26 25.41 6.67
N SER A 248 -8.40 26.18 5.99
CA SER A 248 -8.56 26.49 4.56
C SER A 248 -8.54 25.23 3.71
N LEU A 249 -7.61 24.31 3.98
CA LEU A 249 -7.51 23.03 3.29
C LEU A 249 -8.78 22.19 3.48
N PHE A 250 -9.24 22.02 4.72
CA PHE A 250 -10.42 21.22 5.04
C PHE A 250 -11.70 21.83 4.47
N TYR A 251 -11.81 23.16 4.50
CA TYR A 251 -12.90 23.87 3.84
C TYR A 251 -12.91 23.59 2.33
N LYS A 252 -11.76 23.71 1.67
CA LYS A 252 -11.62 23.42 0.23
C LYS A 252 -11.91 21.94 -0.07
N LEU A 253 -11.47 20.99 0.76
CA LEU A 253 -11.80 19.56 0.60
C LEU A 253 -13.31 19.30 0.70
N GLN A 254 -14.03 20.09 1.49
CA GLN A 254 -15.46 19.94 1.69
C GLN A 254 -16.28 20.51 0.53
N TYR A 255 -15.87 21.67 0.00
CA TYR A 255 -16.69 22.47 -0.94
C TYR A 255 -16.14 22.63 -2.35
N SER A 256 -14.87 22.32 -2.60
CA SER A 256 -14.30 22.36 -3.94
C SER A 256 -14.87 21.23 -4.80
N ASP A 257 -15.05 21.49 -6.09
CA ASP A 257 -15.36 20.48 -7.11
C ASP A 257 -14.10 19.89 -7.72
N THR A 258 -12.93 20.46 -7.45
CA THR A 258 -11.64 20.02 -8.01
C THR A 258 -10.61 19.74 -6.91
N SER A 259 -9.58 18.95 -7.26
CA SER A 259 -8.50 18.60 -6.34
C SER A 259 -7.84 19.82 -5.69
N VAL A 260 -7.55 19.74 -4.41
CA VAL A 260 -7.10 20.89 -3.59
C VAL A 260 -5.58 20.93 -3.48
N ALA A 261 -4.98 22.11 -3.60
CA ALA A 261 -3.53 22.29 -3.42
C ALA A 261 -3.15 22.40 -1.94
N THR A 262 -2.07 21.72 -1.54
CA THR A 262 -1.56 21.72 -0.15
C THR A 262 -0.45 22.75 0.10
N LYS A 263 -0.21 23.67 -0.84
CA LYS A 263 0.92 24.63 -0.81
C LYS A 263 0.94 25.57 0.39
N GLU A 264 -0.23 25.99 0.87
CA GLU A 264 -0.33 26.89 2.03
C GLU A 264 0.07 26.16 3.31
N LEU A 265 -0.32 24.89 3.43
CA LEU A 265 0.00 24.05 4.57
C LEU A 265 1.49 23.70 4.63
N THR A 266 2.10 23.29 3.52
CA THR A 266 3.55 22.99 3.51
C THR A 266 4.38 24.22 3.88
N LYS A 267 4.00 25.40 3.37
CA LYS A 267 4.63 26.67 3.78
C LYS A 267 4.43 26.99 5.26
N SER A 268 3.26 26.67 5.84
CA SER A 268 2.98 26.92 7.26
C SER A 268 3.84 26.09 8.22
N PHE A 269 4.38 24.96 7.77
CA PHE A 269 5.36 24.18 8.52
C PHE A 269 6.78 24.75 8.46
N GLY A 270 7.02 25.77 7.62
CA GLY A 270 8.37 26.27 7.34
C GLY A 270 9.18 25.34 6.44
N TRP A 271 8.56 24.31 5.85
CA TRP A 271 9.21 23.45 4.88
C TRP A 271 9.55 24.24 3.63
N ASP A 272 10.82 24.27 3.29
CA ASP A 272 11.22 24.76 1.99
C ASP A 272 10.91 23.71 0.90
N THR A 273 11.26 24.02 -0.35
CA THR A 273 11.06 23.06 -1.44
C THR A 273 11.84 21.77 -1.21
N TYR A 274 13.03 21.82 -0.62
CA TYR A 274 13.86 20.66 -0.38
C TYR A 274 13.25 19.73 0.68
N ASP A 275 12.78 20.30 1.79
CA ASP A 275 12.04 19.54 2.83
C ASP A 275 10.79 18.86 2.25
N SER A 276 10.09 19.56 1.35
CA SER A 276 8.90 19.02 0.66
C SER A 276 9.23 17.88 -0.32
N PHE A 277 10.49 17.74 -0.73
CA PHE A 277 11.00 16.65 -1.58
C PHE A 277 11.60 15.49 -0.79
N MET A 278 11.91 15.68 0.51
CA MET A 278 12.33 14.58 1.37
C MET A 278 11.13 13.69 1.69
N GLN A 279 11.25 12.39 1.36
CA GLN A 279 10.27 11.41 1.79
C GLN A 279 10.39 11.23 3.30
N HIS A 280 9.55 11.94 4.05
CA HIS A 280 9.40 11.69 5.49
C HIS A 280 8.57 10.44 5.73
N ASP A 281 8.89 9.74 6.82
CA ASP A 281 7.99 8.72 7.35
C ASP A 281 6.65 9.40 7.70
N VAL A 282 5.54 8.83 7.21
CA VAL A 282 4.19 9.34 7.47
C VAL A 282 3.91 9.43 8.97
N GLN A 283 4.51 8.55 9.77
CA GLN A 283 4.37 8.56 11.23
C GLN A 283 5.08 9.75 11.87
N GLU A 284 6.28 10.10 11.40
CA GLU A 284 7.01 11.27 11.87
C GLU A 284 6.21 12.55 11.58
N LEU A 285 5.72 12.70 10.34
CA LEU A 285 4.87 13.83 9.98
C LEU A 285 3.61 13.88 10.85
N ASN A 286 2.94 12.75 11.06
CA ASN A 286 1.73 12.71 11.89
C ASN A 286 2.00 13.16 13.33
N ARG A 287 3.10 12.68 13.93
CA ARG A 287 3.52 13.08 15.28
C ARG A 287 3.80 14.58 15.35
N VAL A 288 4.58 15.12 14.41
CA VAL A 288 4.91 16.56 14.36
C VAL A 288 3.66 17.41 14.13
N LEU A 289 2.76 17.00 13.23
CA LEU A 289 1.51 17.71 12.98
C LEU A 289 0.63 17.72 14.23
N CYS A 290 0.43 16.57 14.87
CA CYS A 290 -0.38 16.44 16.08
C CYS A 290 0.18 17.29 17.23
N GLU A 291 1.50 17.23 17.48
CA GLU A 291 2.17 18.05 18.51
C GLU A 291 1.98 19.56 18.24
N LYS A 292 2.20 20.00 16.99
CA LYS A 292 2.00 21.41 16.61
C LYS A 292 0.55 21.86 16.75
N LEU A 293 -0.42 20.99 16.42
CA LEU A 293 -1.83 21.31 16.59
C LEU A 293 -2.22 21.36 18.05
N GLU A 294 -1.76 20.41 18.86
CA GLU A 294 -2.02 20.36 20.30
C GLU A 294 -1.54 21.65 20.99
N ASP A 295 -0.32 22.11 20.67
CA ASP A 295 0.21 23.38 21.16
C ASP A 295 -0.65 24.59 20.77
N LYS A 296 -1.24 24.57 19.58
CA LYS A 296 -2.16 25.63 19.11
C LYS A 296 -3.57 25.50 19.68
N MET A 297 -3.95 24.33 20.18
CA MET A 297 -5.24 24.08 20.82
C MET A 297 -5.22 24.36 22.34
N LYS A 298 -4.04 24.42 22.98
CA LYS A 298 -3.90 24.77 24.41
C LYS A 298 -4.53 26.12 24.73
N GLY A 299 -5.35 26.18 25.78
CA GLY A 299 -6.07 27.37 26.22
C GLY A 299 -7.29 27.72 25.36
N THR A 300 -7.74 26.83 24.48
CA THR A 300 -8.87 27.05 23.56
C THR A 300 -10.04 26.12 23.87
N VAL A 301 -11.20 26.34 23.24
CA VAL A 301 -12.38 25.47 23.41
C VAL A 301 -12.19 24.05 22.85
N VAL A 302 -11.13 23.82 22.08
CA VAL A 302 -10.77 22.50 21.50
C VAL A 302 -9.50 21.91 22.11
N GLU A 303 -9.04 22.44 23.25
CA GLU A 303 -7.96 21.84 24.03
C GLU A 303 -8.28 20.37 24.38
N GLY A 304 -7.26 19.51 24.36
CA GLY A 304 -7.43 18.08 24.66
C GLY A 304 -7.94 17.23 23.50
N THR A 305 -8.26 17.81 22.33
CA THR A 305 -8.83 17.08 21.19
C THR A 305 -7.91 15.95 20.71
N ILE A 306 -6.61 16.24 20.55
CA ILE A 306 -5.62 15.29 20.02
C ILE A 306 -5.49 14.11 20.98
N GLN A 307 -5.31 14.39 22.27
CA GLN A 307 -5.23 13.40 23.34
C GLN A 307 -6.48 12.53 23.38
N LYS A 308 -7.66 13.16 23.38
CA LYS A 308 -8.94 12.45 23.45
C LYS A 308 -9.21 11.54 22.26
N LEU A 309 -8.63 11.82 21.10
CA LEU A 309 -8.81 11.00 19.89
C LEU A 309 -7.77 9.88 19.77
N PHE A 310 -6.51 10.17 20.07
CA PHE A 310 -5.38 9.34 19.64
C PHE A 310 -4.50 8.84 20.79
N GLU A 311 -4.60 9.41 21.99
CA GLU A 311 -3.79 8.97 23.13
C GLU A 311 -4.36 7.69 23.74
N GLY A 312 -3.53 6.65 23.80
CA GLY A 312 -3.73 5.49 24.67
C GLY A 312 -2.53 5.33 25.59
N HIS A 313 -2.59 4.33 26.47
CA HIS A 313 -1.52 4.09 27.43
C HIS A 313 -1.14 2.62 27.54
N HIS A 314 0.16 2.36 27.64
CA HIS A 314 0.69 1.05 28.01
C HIS A 314 1.43 1.11 29.34
N MET A 315 1.48 -0.04 30.00
CA MET A 315 2.26 -0.32 31.19
C MET A 315 3.46 -1.17 30.77
N ASN A 316 4.65 -0.60 30.86
CA ASN A 316 5.88 -1.36 30.85
C ASN A 316 6.10 -1.94 32.24
N TYR A 317 6.46 -3.22 32.34
CA TYR A 317 6.80 -3.83 33.61
C TYR A 317 8.11 -4.61 33.52
N ILE A 318 8.82 -4.64 34.64
CA ILE A 318 10.01 -5.46 34.86
C ILE A 318 9.84 -6.17 36.19
N GLU A 319 9.89 -7.50 36.18
CA GLU A 319 9.73 -8.35 37.35
C GLU A 319 10.97 -9.23 37.52
N CYS A 320 11.68 -9.09 38.64
CA CYS A 320 12.87 -9.87 38.91
C CYS A 320 12.51 -11.32 39.22
N ILE A 321 13.34 -12.26 38.78
CA ILE A 321 13.06 -13.70 38.93
C ILE A 321 13.46 -14.20 40.32
N ASN A 322 14.60 -13.72 40.85
CA ASN A 322 15.24 -14.27 42.06
C ASN A 322 15.05 -13.41 43.31
N VAL A 323 14.45 -12.22 43.16
CA VAL A 323 14.19 -11.27 44.24
C VAL A 323 12.80 -10.68 44.08
N ASP A 324 12.15 -10.37 45.19
CA ASP A 324 10.83 -9.73 45.22
C ASP A 324 10.97 -8.23 44.88
N TYR A 325 11.17 -7.96 43.59
CA TYR A 325 11.25 -6.61 43.04
C TYR A 325 10.50 -6.54 41.71
N LYS A 326 9.56 -5.60 41.62
CA LYS A 326 8.79 -5.29 40.43
C LYS A 326 8.79 -3.77 40.20
N SER A 327 9.10 -3.36 38.98
CA SER A 327 8.99 -1.98 38.52
C SER A 327 7.92 -1.90 37.45
N THR A 328 7.06 -0.89 37.52
CA THR A 328 6.05 -0.60 36.49
C THR A 328 6.11 0.86 36.10
N ARG A 329 5.93 1.14 34.81
CA ARG A 329 5.91 2.50 34.26
C ARG A 329 4.77 2.63 33.27
N LYS A 330 3.89 3.61 33.52
CA LYS A 330 2.87 4.04 32.56
C LYS A 330 3.50 4.97 31.52
N GLU A 331 3.23 4.73 30.26
CA GLU A 331 3.66 5.57 29.13
C GLU A 331 2.47 5.79 28.18
N SER A 332 2.39 6.99 27.60
CA SER A 332 1.40 7.34 26.58
C SER A 332 1.91 6.96 25.19
N PHE A 333 0.99 6.60 24.30
CA PHE A 333 1.26 6.44 22.87
C PHE A 333 0.16 7.11 22.03
N TYR A 334 0.53 7.58 20.84
CA TYR A 334 -0.41 8.17 19.86
C TYR A 334 -0.57 7.29 18.61
N ASP A 335 0.38 6.38 18.41
CA ASP A 335 0.41 5.37 17.38
C ASP A 335 1.13 4.12 17.92
N LEU A 336 0.86 2.96 17.33
CA LEU A 336 1.56 1.71 17.62
C LEU A 336 2.32 1.24 16.40
N GLN A 337 3.61 0.98 16.59
CA GLN A 337 4.47 0.47 15.52
C GLN A 337 4.58 -1.05 15.59
N LEU A 338 3.85 -1.72 14.69
CA LEU A 338 3.73 -3.17 14.66
C LEU A 338 4.77 -3.79 13.75
N ASP A 339 5.46 -4.80 14.28
CA ASP A 339 6.39 -5.62 13.52
C ASP A 339 5.65 -6.43 12.46
N VAL A 340 6.11 -6.37 11.21
CA VAL A 340 5.54 -7.15 10.11
C VAL A 340 6.36 -8.42 9.85
N LYS A 341 7.68 -8.32 9.96
CA LYS A 341 8.58 -9.45 9.70
C LYS A 341 8.35 -10.57 10.70
N GLY A 342 8.01 -11.75 10.18
CA GLY A 342 7.66 -12.93 10.98
C GLY A 342 6.22 -12.96 11.49
N CYS A 343 5.41 -11.92 11.23
CA CYS A 343 4.02 -11.83 11.64
C CYS A 343 3.11 -11.99 10.41
N ARG A 344 2.20 -12.96 10.44
CA ARG A 344 1.28 -13.23 9.31
C ARG A 344 0.10 -12.26 9.23
N ASP A 345 -0.28 -11.68 10.37
CA ASP A 345 -1.46 -10.85 10.54
C ASP A 345 -1.24 -9.88 11.72
N VAL A 346 -2.17 -8.92 11.87
CA VAL A 346 -2.13 -7.93 12.94
C VAL A 346 -2.14 -8.54 14.35
N TYR A 347 -2.80 -9.68 14.55
CA TYR A 347 -2.85 -10.32 15.85
C TYR A 347 -1.50 -10.92 16.22
N ALA A 348 -0.81 -11.55 15.27
CA ALA A 348 0.56 -12.03 15.46
C ALA A 348 1.53 -10.90 15.82
N SER A 349 1.31 -9.69 15.29
CA SER A 349 2.10 -8.52 15.68
C SER A 349 1.79 -8.02 17.09
N PHE A 350 0.52 -8.03 17.50
CA PHE A 350 0.15 -7.71 18.89
C PHE A 350 0.65 -8.76 19.88
N ASP A 351 0.59 -10.04 19.53
CA ASP A 351 1.15 -11.15 20.33
C ASP A 351 2.65 -10.95 20.55
N LYS A 352 3.38 -10.61 19.48
CA LYS A 352 4.80 -10.26 19.56
C LYS A 352 5.04 -8.98 20.36
N TYR A 353 4.16 -7.98 20.23
CA TYR A 353 4.27 -6.70 20.95
C TYR A 353 4.20 -6.87 22.47
N VAL A 354 3.35 -7.79 22.95
CA VAL A 354 3.20 -8.10 24.39
C VAL A 354 4.06 -9.30 24.83
N GLU A 355 4.92 -9.81 23.97
CA GLU A 355 5.81 -10.93 24.29
C GLU A 355 6.75 -10.55 25.43
N VAL A 356 6.93 -11.48 26.38
CA VAL A 356 7.79 -11.25 27.54
C VAL A 356 9.25 -11.49 27.16
N GLU A 357 10.06 -10.46 27.26
CA GLU A 357 11.50 -10.50 27.06
C GLU A 357 12.21 -10.96 28.34
N SER A 358 13.08 -11.96 28.24
CA SER A 358 14.00 -12.34 29.33
C SER A 358 15.24 -11.43 29.34
N LEU A 359 15.48 -10.78 30.46
CA LEU A 359 16.67 -9.97 30.73
C LEU A 359 17.68 -10.81 31.50
N GLU A 360 18.61 -11.45 30.77
CA GLU A 360 19.62 -12.38 31.29
C GLU A 360 21.02 -12.04 30.74
N GLY A 361 22.07 -12.64 31.34
CA GLY A 361 23.45 -12.47 30.88
C GLY A 361 23.93 -11.03 30.99
N ASP A 362 24.43 -10.47 29.88
CA ASP A 362 24.90 -9.09 29.81
C ASP A 362 23.75 -8.06 29.83
N ASN A 363 22.50 -8.52 29.64
CA ASN A 363 21.29 -7.69 29.63
C ASN A 363 20.52 -7.72 30.95
N LYS A 364 21.14 -8.17 32.06
CA LYS A 364 20.52 -8.19 33.40
C LYS A 364 20.01 -6.81 33.81
N TYR A 365 18.87 -6.79 34.49
CA TYR A 365 18.26 -5.57 34.99
C TYR A 365 18.93 -5.09 36.28
N HIS A 366 19.22 -3.79 36.39
CA HIS A 366 19.76 -3.20 37.63
C HIS A 366 18.63 -2.83 38.59
N ALA A 367 18.28 -3.76 39.47
CA ALA A 367 17.20 -3.61 40.44
C ALA A 367 17.66 -2.89 41.70
N GLU A 368 17.84 -1.57 41.65
CA GLU A 368 18.14 -0.68 42.79
C GLU A 368 19.03 -1.34 43.87
N GLN A 369 18.43 -1.71 45.01
CA GLN A 369 19.09 -2.30 46.18
C GLN A 369 19.60 -3.75 45.99
N TYR A 370 19.17 -4.45 44.94
CA TYR A 370 19.51 -5.83 44.61
C TYR A 370 20.59 -5.97 43.54
N GLY A 371 21.05 -4.86 42.94
CA GLY A 371 22.04 -4.87 41.87
C GLY A 371 21.52 -5.56 40.60
N LEU A 372 22.42 -6.19 39.82
CA LEU A 372 22.05 -6.85 38.56
C LEU A 372 21.30 -8.16 38.82
N GLN A 373 20.10 -8.27 38.27
CA GLN A 373 19.18 -9.40 38.43
C GLN A 373 18.69 -9.91 37.08
N ASP A 374 18.43 -11.21 37.02
CA ASP A 374 17.64 -11.76 35.92
C ASP A 374 16.18 -11.33 36.10
N ALA A 375 15.56 -10.83 35.04
CA ALA A 375 14.22 -10.26 35.10
C ALA A 375 13.41 -10.58 33.85
N LYS A 376 12.09 -10.49 33.96
CA LYS A 376 11.15 -10.53 32.85
C LYS A 376 10.66 -9.12 32.56
N LYS A 377 10.81 -8.68 31.32
CA LYS A 377 10.32 -7.40 30.85
C LYS A 377 9.15 -7.62 29.89
N GLY A 378 8.09 -6.83 30.01
CA GLY A 378 6.96 -6.91 29.10
C GLY A 378 6.17 -5.62 29.03
N VAL A 379 5.20 -5.61 28.12
CA VAL A 379 4.31 -4.48 27.87
C VAL A 379 2.87 -4.98 27.84
N LEU A 380 1.98 -4.28 28.54
CA LEU A 380 0.53 -4.53 28.49
C LEU A 380 -0.21 -3.20 28.31
N PHE A 381 -1.36 -3.21 27.66
CA PHE A 381 -2.14 -2.00 27.41
C PHE A 381 -3.07 -1.68 28.59
N ILE A 382 -3.08 -0.43 29.05
CA ILE A 382 -4.01 0.04 30.08
C ILE A 382 -5.34 0.43 29.40
N ASP A 383 -5.24 1.17 28.30
CA ASP A 383 -6.36 1.64 27.50
C ASP A 383 -5.91 1.87 26.06
N PHE A 384 -6.86 1.79 25.12
CA PHE A 384 -6.65 2.11 23.72
C PHE A 384 -7.43 3.38 23.33
N PRO A 385 -6.91 4.20 22.39
CA PRO A 385 -7.55 5.44 21.98
C PRO A 385 -8.82 5.18 21.14
N PRO A 386 -9.79 6.12 21.09
CA PRO A 386 -10.95 5.99 20.20
C PRO A 386 -10.60 5.83 18.71
N VAL A 387 -9.50 6.44 18.27
CA VAL A 387 -8.94 6.24 16.91
C VAL A 387 -7.55 5.63 17.04
N LEU A 388 -7.46 4.33 16.75
CA LEU A 388 -6.21 3.58 16.83
C LEU A 388 -5.40 3.71 15.53
N GLN A 389 -4.18 4.22 15.65
CA GLN A 389 -3.24 4.35 14.54
C GLN A 389 -2.20 3.24 14.59
N LEU A 390 -2.20 2.37 13.59
CA LEU A 390 -1.26 1.24 13.48
C LEU A 390 -0.28 1.49 12.33
N GLN A 391 0.98 1.73 12.67
CA GLN A 391 2.06 1.81 11.70
C GLN A 391 2.67 0.42 11.49
N LEU A 392 2.59 -0.11 10.29
CA LEU A 392 3.23 -1.37 9.93
C LEU A 392 4.70 -1.12 9.60
N LYS A 393 5.62 -1.65 10.40
CA LYS A 393 7.08 -1.57 10.19
C LYS A 393 7.50 -2.42 8.99
N ARG A 394 7.24 -1.91 7.79
CA ARG A 394 7.60 -2.54 6.51
C ARG A 394 8.94 -2.10 5.96
N PHE A 395 9.75 -1.41 6.75
CA PHE A 395 11.08 -0.99 6.36
C PHE A 395 12.06 -1.44 7.43
N GLU A 396 13.09 -2.16 7.02
CA GLU A 396 14.18 -2.59 7.90
C GLU A 396 15.52 -2.35 7.20
N TYR A 397 16.58 -2.25 7.98
CA TYR A 397 17.93 -2.13 7.44
C TYR A 397 18.51 -3.52 7.15
N ASP A 398 18.81 -3.80 5.89
CA ASP A 398 19.48 -5.03 5.46
C ASP A 398 21.00 -4.84 5.58
N PHE A 399 21.57 -5.35 6.67
CA PHE A 399 23.01 -5.27 6.95
C PHE A 399 23.88 -5.88 5.84
N MET A 400 23.37 -6.85 5.08
CA MET A 400 24.14 -7.51 4.02
C MET A 400 24.20 -6.66 2.75
N ARG A 401 23.18 -5.83 2.52
CA ARG A 401 23.07 -4.94 1.35
C ARG A 401 23.41 -3.48 1.66
N ASP A 402 23.63 -3.15 2.92
CA ASP A 402 23.86 -1.78 3.40
C ASP A 402 22.78 -0.80 2.89
N THR A 403 21.51 -1.23 2.95
CA THR A 403 20.38 -0.43 2.46
C THR A 403 19.12 -0.70 3.26
N MET A 404 18.24 0.29 3.32
CA MET A 404 16.86 0.07 3.76
C MET A 404 16.14 -0.80 2.73
N VAL A 405 15.50 -1.87 3.18
CA VAL A 405 14.69 -2.78 2.35
C VAL A 405 13.24 -2.74 2.79
N LYS A 406 12.33 -2.83 1.82
CA LYS A 406 10.90 -2.92 2.07
C LYS A 406 10.50 -4.39 2.26
N ILE A 407 9.82 -4.68 3.37
CA ILE A 407 9.20 -5.98 3.65
C ILE A 407 7.89 -6.04 2.88
N ASN A 408 7.89 -6.79 1.76
CA ASN A 408 6.73 -6.99 0.89
C ASN A 408 5.96 -8.29 1.22
N ASP A 409 6.31 -8.97 2.31
CA ASP A 409 5.64 -10.18 2.74
C ASP A 409 4.14 -9.94 3.00
N ARG A 410 3.34 -10.99 2.72
CA ARG A 410 1.90 -11.02 2.95
C ARG A 410 1.63 -10.79 4.44
N TYR A 411 0.73 -9.86 4.72
CA TYR A 411 0.32 -9.49 6.07
C TYR A 411 -1.14 -9.09 6.04
N GLU A 412 -1.94 -9.67 6.93
CA GLU A 412 -3.39 -9.47 6.94
C GLU A 412 -3.83 -8.54 8.10
N PHE A 413 -4.79 -7.67 7.83
CA PHE A 413 -5.50 -6.91 8.85
C PHE A 413 -7.01 -7.02 8.58
N PRO A 414 -7.81 -7.34 9.61
CA PRO A 414 -9.23 -7.59 9.44
C PRO A 414 -10.02 -6.27 9.31
N LEU A 415 -11.24 -6.37 8.78
CA LEU A 415 -12.19 -5.25 8.80
C LEU A 415 -12.61 -4.90 10.24
N GLN A 416 -12.74 -5.90 11.11
CA GLN A 416 -12.98 -5.74 12.53
C GLN A 416 -11.80 -6.30 13.32
N LEU A 417 -11.18 -5.45 14.15
CA LEU A 417 -10.04 -5.78 14.99
C LEU A 417 -10.49 -5.86 16.44
N ASP A 418 -10.46 -7.07 17.01
CA ASP A 418 -10.84 -7.33 18.38
C ASP A 418 -9.62 -7.41 19.30
N LEU A 419 -9.36 -6.36 20.08
CA LEU A 419 -8.25 -6.31 21.03
C LEU A 419 -8.61 -6.83 22.44
N ASP A 420 -9.87 -7.20 22.69
CA ASP A 420 -10.27 -7.90 23.92
C ASP A 420 -10.34 -9.42 23.74
N ARG A 421 -9.96 -9.93 22.55
CA ARG A 421 -9.93 -11.35 22.28
C ARG A 421 -9.08 -12.10 23.32
N GLU A 422 -9.41 -13.38 23.50
CA GLU A 422 -8.67 -14.27 24.41
C GLU A 422 -8.60 -13.69 25.84
N ASP A 423 -9.74 -13.23 26.36
CA ASP A 423 -9.92 -12.67 27.71
C ASP A 423 -9.12 -11.37 27.95
N GLY A 424 -8.96 -10.57 26.88
CA GLY A 424 -8.17 -9.34 26.89
C GLY A 424 -6.71 -9.59 27.23
N LYS A 425 -6.09 -10.59 26.59
CA LYS A 425 -4.69 -10.98 26.80
C LYS A 425 -3.67 -9.84 26.63
N TYR A 426 -4.02 -8.81 25.86
CA TYR A 426 -3.16 -7.64 25.65
C TYR A 426 -3.32 -6.58 26.76
N LEU A 427 -4.40 -6.66 27.53
CA LEU A 427 -4.76 -5.67 28.54
C LEU A 427 -4.06 -5.95 29.87
N SER A 428 -3.64 -4.88 30.53
CA SER A 428 -3.13 -4.92 31.89
C SER A 428 -4.22 -5.37 32.88
N PRO A 429 -3.83 -5.84 34.09
CA PRO A 429 -4.77 -6.16 35.15
C PRO A 429 -5.63 -4.96 35.58
N ASP A 430 -5.09 -3.74 35.47
CA ASP A 430 -5.74 -2.49 35.89
C ASP A 430 -6.60 -1.86 34.78
N ALA A 431 -6.67 -2.48 33.60
CA ALA A 431 -7.45 -1.98 32.47
C ALA A 431 -8.95 -1.96 32.79
N ASP A 432 -9.64 -0.90 32.37
CA ASP A 432 -11.10 -0.79 32.52
C ASP A 432 -11.82 -1.78 31.58
N ARG A 433 -12.22 -2.92 32.13
CA ARG A 433 -12.91 -4.00 31.41
C ARG A 433 -14.35 -3.63 31.01
N SER A 434 -14.87 -2.47 31.40
CA SER A 434 -16.17 -1.98 30.93
C SER A 434 -16.11 -1.37 29.53
N VAL A 435 -14.91 -1.00 29.05
CA VAL A 435 -14.67 -0.46 27.71
C VAL A 435 -14.35 -1.59 26.74
N ARG A 436 -15.10 -1.68 25.64
CA ARG A 436 -14.88 -2.66 24.57
C ARG A 436 -13.89 -2.13 23.53
N ASN A 437 -12.76 -2.80 23.36
CA ASN A 437 -11.73 -2.49 22.37
C ASN A 437 -11.97 -3.25 21.06
N LEU A 438 -13.14 -3.03 20.44
CA LEU A 438 -13.51 -3.54 19.13
C LEU A 438 -13.44 -2.42 18.08
N TYR A 439 -12.45 -2.49 17.20
CA TYR A 439 -12.19 -1.48 16.19
C TYR A 439 -12.72 -1.90 14.82
N THR A 440 -13.11 -0.92 14.01
CA THR A 440 -13.43 -1.10 12.58
C THR A 440 -12.38 -0.40 11.75
N LEU A 441 -11.88 -1.05 10.69
CA LEU A 441 -11.00 -0.42 9.72
C LEU A 441 -11.72 0.77 9.08
N HIS A 442 -11.19 1.98 9.32
CA HIS A 442 -11.76 3.22 8.78
C HIS A 442 -11.52 3.29 7.27
N ARG A 443 -12.61 3.41 6.49
CA ARG A 443 -12.59 3.41 5.01
C ARG A 443 -12.90 4.78 4.43
#